data_AF-A0AAE8MDX7-F1
#
_entry.id   AF-A0AAE8MDX7-F1
#
_cell.length_a   1.000
_cell.length_b   1.000
_cell.length_c   1.000
_cell.angle_alpha   90.00
_cell.angle_beta   90.00
_cell.angle_gamma   90.00
#
_symmetry.space_group_name_H-M   'P 1'
#
loop_
_entity.id
_entity.type
_entity.pdbx_description
1 polymer ?
#
loop_
_entity_poly.entity_id
_entity_poly.type
_entity_poly.pdbx_seq_one_letter_code
_entity_poly.pdbx_strand_id
1 'polypeptide(L)'
;MSKIESSKPKREMQVLSLGLPRTGTASMAEALTILGYKDVYHGIKSIDNKEDWTILEKATDASFPNLPSYTGRPFTREQWDELWGQCEAVTDVASVFAPQLIEAYPDAKVILVIRDYDAWFKSIDEGVLKALWSPIGQFSINFIEPILGSAAGRAATKQMLGLFQAQNVQEARQKGRETYDRHHRVIKEMIPKEQLLVYRLGDGWGPICEFLGKPVPEQEFPWVNEAAELRRVISAKIKRNIQEAAGVALPWVGAAAAVGVGLWMVFKR
;
A
#
# COMPACT_ATOMS: atom_id res chain seq x y z
N MET A 1 -16.62 20.28 -11.71
CA MET A 1 -15.33 19.57 -11.57
C MET A 1 -15.43 18.32 -12.41
N SER A 2 -14.87 18.33 -13.61
CA SER A 2 -14.91 17.18 -14.52
C SER A 2 -14.08 16.06 -13.91
N LYS A 3 -14.68 14.88 -13.71
CA LYS A 3 -13.92 13.63 -13.59
C LYS A 3 -13.02 13.58 -14.83
N ILE A 4 -11.71 13.67 -14.64
CA ILE A 4 -10.80 13.19 -15.67
C ILE A 4 -11.05 11.68 -15.67
N GLU A 5 -11.91 11.22 -16.57
CA GLU A 5 -12.00 9.79 -16.88
C GLU A 5 -10.56 9.34 -17.14
N SER A 6 -10.12 8.39 -16.34
CA SER A 6 -8.79 7.83 -16.49
C SER A 6 -8.69 7.30 -17.91
N SER A 7 -7.83 7.90 -18.74
CA SER A 7 -7.83 7.72 -20.20
C SER A 7 -7.40 6.33 -20.68
N LYS A 8 -7.07 5.41 -19.77
CA LYS A 8 -6.66 4.05 -20.10
C LYS A 8 -7.87 3.11 -19.98
N PRO A 9 -8.04 2.16 -20.93
CA PRO A 9 -9.17 1.24 -20.92
C PRO A 9 -9.12 0.32 -19.69
N LYS A 10 -10.29 -0.04 -19.18
CA LYS A 10 -10.44 -1.10 -18.17
C LYS A 10 -9.88 -2.41 -18.71
N ARG A 11 -9.19 -3.17 -17.88
CA ARG A 11 -8.63 -4.50 -18.17
C ARG A 11 -9.12 -5.50 -17.12
N GLU A 12 -9.17 -6.77 -17.53
CA GLU A 12 -9.49 -7.85 -16.60
C GLU A 12 -8.28 -8.15 -15.71
N MET A 13 -8.52 -8.37 -14.41
CA MET A 13 -7.48 -8.71 -13.45
C MET A 13 -7.04 -10.15 -13.72
N GLN A 14 -5.76 -10.35 -14.07
CA GLN A 14 -5.24 -11.66 -14.42
C GLN A 14 -4.42 -12.29 -13.28
N VAL A 15 -3.66 -11.48 -12.54
CA VAL A 15 -2.76 -11.98 -11.49
C VAL A 15 -2.87 -11.16 -10.19
N LEU A 16 -3.19 -11.83 -9.10
CA LEU A 16 -3.10 -11.28 -7.75
C LEU A 16 -1.83 -11.81 -7.07
N SER A 17 -0.81 -10.97 -6.91
CA SER A 17 0.36 -11.32 -6.09
C SER A 17 0.11 -10.92 -4.64
N LEU A 18 -0.42 -11.86 -3.85
CA LEU A 18 -0.91 -11.64 -2.49
C LEU A 18 0.09 -12.07 -1.40
N GLY A 19 1.38 -12.16 -1.71
CA GLY A 19 2.42 -12.22 -0.68
C GLY A 19 2.40 -10.95 0.18
N LEU A 20 2.57 -11.10 1.50
CA LEU A 20 2.57 -9.97 2.44
C LEU A 20 3.53 -8.86 1.99
N PRO A 21 3.31 -7.59 2.38
CA PRO A 21 4.30 -6.55 2.12
C PRO A 21 5.65 -7.01 2.66
N ARG A 22 6.74 -6.63 1.96
CA ARG A 22 8.13 -7.01 2.31
C ARG A 22 8.50 -8.48 2.06
N THR A 23 7.69 -9.22 1.32
CA THR A 23 8.03 -10.60 0.87
C THR A 23 8.77 -10.65 -0.46
N GLY A 24 9.13 -9.51 -1.06
CA GLY A 24 9.73 -9.43 -2.40
C GLY A 24 8.72 -8.96 -3.45
N THR A 25 7.74 -8.15 -3.05
CA THR A 25 6.61 -7.73 -3.87
C THR A 25 7.07 -6.83 -5.02
N ALA A 26 8.11 -6.01 -4.83
CA ALA A 26 8.63 -5.16 -5.90
C ALA A 26 9.33 -5.97 -7.00
N SER A 27 10.10 -6.99 -6.61
CA SER A 27 10.66 -7.96 -7.56
C SER A 27 9.56 -8.70 -8.31
N MET A 28 8.50 -9.11 -7.62
CA MET A 28 7.36 -9.77 -8.25
C MET A 28 6.62 -8.85 -9.24
N ALA A 29 6.42 -7.58 -8.88
CA ALA A 29 5.81 -6.59 -9.78
C ALA A 29 6.65 -6.38 -11.05
N GLU A 30 7.98 -6.32 -10.90
CA GLU A 30 8.89 -6.21 -12.04
C GLU A 30 8.88 -7.48 -12.90
N ALA A 31 8.85 -8.66 -12.26
CA ALA A 31 8.78 -9.95 -12.96
C ALA A 31 7.52 -10.06 -13.81
N LEU A 32 6.35 -9.70 -13.25
CA LEU A 32 5.09 -9.66 -13.99
C LEU A 32 5.12 -8.64 -15.14
N THR A 33 5.78 -7.49 -14.95
CA THR A 33 5.97 -6.50 -16.02
C THR A 33 6.80 -7.10 -17.18
N ILE A 34 7.90 -7.78 -16.86
CA ILE A 34 8.76 -8.47 -17.85
C ILE A 34 7.98 -9.58 -18.59
N LEU A 35 7.10 -10.32 -17.89
CA LEU A 35 6.23 -11.33 -18.49
C LEU A 35 5.09 -10.75 -19.35
N GLY A 36 5.03 -9.42 -19.46
CA GLY A 36 4.19 -8.69 -20.40
C GLY A 36 2.85 -8.21 -19.85
N TYR A 37 2.57 -8.42 -18.55
CA TYR A 37 1.36 -7.91 -17.90
C TYR A 37 1.35 -6.37 -17.92
N LYS A 38 0.19 -5.79 -18.23
CA LYS A 38 0.02 -4.35 -18.37
C LYS A 38 -0.38 -3.71 -17.05
N ASP A 39 0.23 -2.53 -16.80
CA ASP A 39 -0.05 -1.68 -15.64
C ASP A 39 -0.01 -2.47 -14.31
N VAL A 40 1.11 -3.16 -14.04
CA VAL A 40 1.30 -3.91 -12.79
C VAL A 40 1.39 -2.95 -11.60
N TYR A 41 0.42 -3.02 -10.69
CA TYR A 41 0.36 -2.13 -9.53
C TYR A 41 1.33 -2.56 -8.42
N HIS A 42 2.01 -1.59 -7.82
CA HIS A 42 2.81 -1.77 -6.61
C HIS A 42 2.81 -0.49 -5.76
N GLY A 43 2.68 -0.60 -4.44
CA GLY A 43 2.48 0.54 -3.53
C GLY A 43 3.59 1.60 -3.59
N ILE A 44 4.86 1.19 -3.71
CA ILE A 44 5.97 2.14 -3.91
C ILE A 44 5.78 3.08 -5.12
N LYS A 45 5.31 2.55 -6.26
CA LYS A 45 5.13 3.35 -7.49
C LYS A 45 3.94 4.34 -7.36
N SER A 46 3.03 4.10 -6.41
CA SER A 46 1.80 4.87 -6.21
C SER A 46 1.75 5.63 -4.88
N ILE A 47 2.87 5.76 -4.17
CA ILE A 47 2.90 6.36 -2.82
C ILE A 47 2.43 7.84 -2.80
N ASP A 48 2.55 8.53 -3.92
CA ASP A 48 2.20 9.95 -4.09
C ASP A 48 0.79 10.14 -4.70
N ASN A 49 0.12 9.07 -5.13
CA ASN A 49 -1.20 9.17 -5.74
C ASN A 49 -2.29 9.33 -4.66
N LYS A 50 -2.71 10.58 -4.43
CA LYS A 50 -3.70 10.92 -3.39
C LYS A 50 -5.06 10.24 -3.62
N GLU A 51 -5.46 10.03 -4.88
CA GLU A 51 -6.74 9.40 -5.22
C GLU A 51 -6.70 7.92 -4.82
N ASP A 52 -5.63 7.20 -5.19
CA ASP A 52 -5.42 5.80 -4.81
C ASP A 52 -5.53 5.63 -3.28
N TRP A 53 -4.81 6.46 -2.52
CA TRP A 53 -4.80 6.38 -1.07
C TRP A 53 -6.15 6.74 -0.43
N THR A 54 -6.96 7.55 -1.08
CA THR A 54 -8.33 7.85 -0.65
C THR A 54 -9.24 6.64 -0.84
N ILE A 55 -9.11 5.93 -1.97
CA ILE A 55 -9.88 4.70 -2.24
C ILE A 55 -9.42 3.59 -1.28
N LEU A 56 -8.11 3.44 -1.08
CA LEU A 56 -7.52 2.51 -0.14
C LEU A 56 -7.94 2.77 1.31
N GLU A 57 -8.11 4.03 1.74
CA GLU A 57 -8.66 4.35 3.07
C GLU A 57 -10.09 3.82 3.23
N LYS A 58 -10.94 4.02 2.22
CA LYS A 58 -12.32 3.51 2.21
C LYS A 58 -12.36 1.98 2.21
N ALA A 59 -11.49 1.34 1.42
CA ALA A 59 -11.36 -0.11 1.39
C ALA A 59 -10.93 -0.67 2.75
N THR A 60 -10.05 0.03 3.45
CA THR A 60 -9.62 -0.31 4.82
C THR A 60 -10.79 -0.24 5.80
N ASP A 61 -11.60 0.82 5.71
CA ASP A 61 -12.82 0.99 6.53
C ASP A 61 -13.91 -0.02 6.20
N ALA A 62 -13.93 -0.57 4.99
CA ALA A 62 -14.83 -1.65 4.60
C ALA A 62 -14.36 -3.04 5.08
N SER A 63 -13.05 -3.24 5.28
CA SER A 63 -12.46 -4.58 5.36
C SER A 63 -12.07 -5.05 6.75
N PHE A 64 -11.83 -4.14 7.71
CA PHE A 64 -11.20 -4.51 8.98
C PHE A 64 -12.06 -4.20 10.21
N PRO A 65 -12.77 -5.21 10.77
CA PRO A 65 -13.65 -5.05 11.92
C PRO A 65 -12.98 -4.58 13.22
N ASN A 66 -11.65 -4.75 13.33
CA ASN A 66 -10.91 -4.29 14.50
C ASN A 66 -10.65 -2.79 14.50
N LEU A 67 -10.93 -2.08 13.41
CA LEU A 67 -10.73 -0.64 13.32
C LEU A 67 -11.97 0.13 13.80
N PRO A 68 -11.81 1.23 14.54
CA PRO A 68 -12.94 2.08 14.96
C PRO A 68 -13.75 2.66 13.79
N SER A 69 -13.12 2.80 12.62
CA SER A 69 -13.74 3.31 11.39
C SER A 69 -14.41 2.23 10.54
N TYR A 70 -14.50 0.99 11.03
CA TYR A 70 -15.13 -0.10 10.31
C TYR A 70 -16.59 0.20 9.97
N THR A 71 -16.96 0.02 8.71
CA THR A 71 -18.29 0.38 8.20
C THR A 71 -19.24 -0.82 8.06
N GLY A 72 -18.73 -2.05 8.13
CA GLY A 72 -19.56 -3.25 7.93
C GLY A 72 -20.05 -3.47 6.50
N ARG A 73 -19.68 -2.61 5.55
CA ARG A 73 -20.13 -2.70 4.15
C ARG A 73 -18.99 -3.25 3.28
N PRO A 74 -19.16 -4.42 2.62
CA PRO A 74 -18.15 -4.97 1.74
C PRO A 74 -17.75 -4.00 0.62
N PHE A 75 -16.46 -3.98 0.28
CA PHE A 75 -15.95 -3.20 -0.83
C PHE A 75 -16.19 -3.97 -2.15
N THR A 76 -16.93 -3.38 -3.08
CA THR A 76 -17.38 -4.10 -4.29
C THR A 76 -16.29 -4.16 -5.35
N ARG A 77 -16.43 -5.08 -6.32
CA ARG A 77 -15.53 -5.18 -7.47
C ARG A 77 -15.43 -3.87 -8.24
N GLU A 78 -16.54 -3.16 -8.43
CA GLU A 78 -16.55 -1.87 -9.12
C GLU A 78 -15.70 -0.83 -8.38
N GLN A 79 -15.72 -0.84 -7.05
CA GLN A 79 -14.89 0.04 -6.23
C GLN A 79 -13.42 -0.37 -6.26
N TRP A 80 -13.11 -1.67 -6.32
CA TRP A 80 -11.75 -2.13 -6.60
C TRP A 80 -11.28 -1.70 -7.98
N ASP A 81 -12.17 -1.72 -8.98
CA ASP A 81 -11.87 -1.30 -10.34
C ASP A 81 -11.66 0.23 -10.47
N GLU A 82 -12.21 1.05 -9.55
CA GLU A 82 -11.83 2.47 -9.46
C GLU A 82 -10.34 2.66 -9.18
N LEU A 83 -9.72 1.72 -8.45
CA LEU A 83 -8.29 1.74 -8.10
C LEU A 83 -7.43 0.95 -9.09
N TRP A 84 -7.84 -0.28 -9.41
CA TRP A 84 -7.03 -1.25 -10.16
C TRP A 84 -7.67 -1.73 -11.45
N GLY A 85 -8.78 -1.13 -11.89
CA GLY A 85 -9.50 -1.58 -13.08
C GLY A 85 -8.71 -1.46 -14.37
N GLN A 86 -7.56 -0.78 -14.39
CA GLN A 86 -6.64 -0.72 -15.53
C GLN A 86 -5.50 -1.74 -15.44
N CYS A 87 -5.30 -2.35 -14.27
CA CYS A 87 -4.17 -3.22 -13.98
C CYS A 87 -4.51 -4.65 -14.38
N GLU A 88 -3.60 -5.34 -15.06
CA GLU A 88 -3.72 -6.80 -15.25
C GLU A 88 -3.14 -7.57 -14.07
N ALA A 89 -2.34 -6.93 -13.22
CA ALA A 89 -1.80 -7.53 -12.01
C ALA A 89 -1.57 -6.53 -10.89
N VAL A 90 -1.68 -7.00 -9.65
CA VAL A 90 -1.48 -6.18 -8.44
C VAL A 90 -0.59 -6.90 -7.43
N THR A 91 0.19 -6.13 -6.68
CA THR A 91 1.15 -6.62 -5.69
C THR A 91 1.12 -5.74 -4.42
N ASP A 92 1.91 -6.10 -3.39
CA ASP A 92 2.18 -5.26 -2.23
C ASP A 92 0.93 -4.89 -1.42
N VAL A 93 0.45 -3.65 -1.47
CA VAL A 93 -0.73 -3.17 -0.74
C VAL A 93 -2.00 -3.99 -1.05
N ALA A 94 -2.09 -4.59 -2.23
CA ALA A 94 -3.18 -5.51 -2.58
C ALA A 94 -3.26 -6.71 -1.63
N SER A 95 -2.13 -7.22 -1.16
CA SER A 95 -2.09 -8.35 -0.21
C SER A 95 -2.79 -8.03 1.11
N VAL A 96 -2.87 -6.77 1.52
CA VAL A 96 -3.60 -6.37 2.74
C VAL A 96 -5.08 -6.77 2.64
N PHE A 97 -5.64 -6.79 1.44
CA PHE A 97 -7.03 -7.08 1.13
C PHE A 97 -7.22 -8.45 0.47
N ALA A 98 -6.31 -9.40 0.74
CA ALA A 98 -6.27 -10.66 0.01
C ALA A 98 -7.62 -11.41 -0.04
N PRO A 99 -8.36 -11.62 1.06
CA PRO A 99 -9.67 -12.28 1.00
C PRO A 99 -10.65 -11.55 0.09
N GLN A 100 -10.74 -10.22 0.22
CA GLN A 100 -11.67 -9.39 -0.54
C GLN A 100 -11.35 -9.41 -2.04
N LEU A 101 -10.06 -9.46 -2.40
CA LEU A 101 -9.63 -9.50 -3.80
C LEU A 101 -9.81 -10.88 -4.43
N ILE A 102 -9.61 -11.95 -3.66
CA ILE A 102 -9.89 -13.31 -4.14
C ILE A 102 -11.38 -13.45 -4.46
N GLU A 103 -12.25 -12.92 -3.60
CA GLU A 103 -13.70 -12.92 -3.84
C GLU A 103 -14.11 -12.02 -5.02
N ALA A 104 -13.49 -10.84 -5.15
CA ALA A 104 -13.82 -9.88 -6.21
C ALA A 104 -13.31 -10.30 -7.60
N TYR A 105 -12.23 -11.09 -7.67
CA TYR A 105 -11.60 -11.52 -8.92
C TYR A 105 -11.35 -13.04 -8.92
N PRO A 106 -12.42 -13.86 -8.97
CA PRO A 106 -12.32 -15.31 -8.80
C PRO A 106 -11.58 -16.03 -9.95
N ASP A 107 -11.48 -15.40 -11.12
CA ASP A 107 -10.80 -15.94 -12.29
C ASP A 107 -9.30 -15.63 -12.31
N ALA A 108 -8.83 -14.71 -11.46
CA ALA A 108 -7.44 -14.31 -11.42
C ALA A 108 -6.56 -15.42 -10.81
N LYS A 109 -5.40 -15.65 -11.41
CA LYS A 109 -4.37 -16.52 -10.82
C LYS A 109 -3.76 -15.82 -9.61
N VAL A 110 -3.46 -16.57 -8.56
CA VAL A 110 -2.90 -16.02 -7.33
C VAL A 110 -1.48 -16.52 -7.10
N ILE A 111 -0.58 -15.59 -6.81
CA ILE A 111 0.80 -15.87 -6.41
C ILE A 111 0.96 -15.48 -4.94
N LEU A 112 1.27 -16.46 -4.10
CA LEU A 112 1.56 -16.27 -2.68
C LEU A 112 3.07 -16.41 -2.45
N VAL A 113 3.76 -15.27 -2.37
CA VAL A 113 5.20 -15.24 -2.08
C VAL A 113 5.45 -15.51 -0.60
N ILE A 114 6.31 -16.49 -0.31
CA ILE A 114 6.67 -16.91 1.05
C ILE A 114 8.17 -16.74 1.30
N ARG A 115 8.54 -16.42 2.54
CA ARG A 115 9.93 -16.36 3.00
C ARG A 115 10.03 -16.78 4.47
N ASP A 116 11.23 -16.73 5.03
CA ASP A 116 11.42 -16.92 6.46
C ASP A 116 10.69 -15.83 7.28
N TYR A 117 10.05 -16.26 8.38
CA TYR A 117 9.24 -15.39 9.23
C TYR A 117 10.09 -14.31 9.92
N ASP A 118 11.21 -14.67 10.53
CA ASP A 118 12.02 -13.71 11.29
C ASP A 118 12.62 -12.64 10.36
N ALA A 119 13.07 -13.07 9.18
CA ALA A 119 13.54 -12.16 8.15
C ALA A 119 12.44 -11.25 7.60
N TRP A 120 11.21 -11.78 7.42
CA TRP A 120 10.05 -10.97 7.04
C TRP A 120 9.70 -9.96 8.13
N PHE A 121 9.57 -10.42 9.37
CA PHE A 121 9.12 -9.60 10.50
C PHE A 121 10.09 -8.43 10.75
N LYS A 122 11.40 -8.71 10.70
CA LYS A 122 12.43 -7.66 10.75
C LYS A 122 12.22 -6.62 9.63
N SER A 123 11.95 -7.06 8.41
CA SER A 123 11.78 -6.17 7.24
C SER A 123 10.53 -5.29 7.33
N ILE A 124 9.40 -5.83 7.80
CA ILE A 124 8.16 -5.05 7.99
C ILE A 124 8.27 -4.09 9.17
N ASP A 125 8.89 -4.52 10.28
CA ASP A 125 9.11 -3.62 11.42
C ASP A 125 10.05 -2.47 11.06
N GLU A 126 11.21 -2.76 10.47
CA GLU A 126 12.20 -1.75 10.10
C GLU A 126 11.75 -0.83 8.97
N GLY A 127 11.10 -1.38 7.94
CA GLY A 127 10.75 -0.66 6.73
C GLY A 127 9.44 0.12 6.82
N VAL A 128 8.44 -0.40 7.54
CA VAL A 128 7.07 0.13 7.51
C VAL A 128 6.61 0.58 8.88
N LEU A 129 6.63 -0.29 9.89
CA LEU A 129 6.11 0.06 11.23
C LEU A 129 6.93 1.19 11.87
N LYS A 130 8.27 1.11 11.82
CA LYS A 130 9.11 2.22 12.33
C LYS A 130 8.90 3.51 11.56
N ALA A 131 8.70 3.46 10.24
CA ALA A 131 8.48 4.67 9.44
C ALA A 131 7.17 5.37 9.84
N LEU A 132 6.06 4.62 9.90
CA LEU A 132 4.73 5.14 10.23
C LEU A 132 4.63 5.67 11.67
N TRP A 133 5.28 5.02 12.64
CA TRP A 133 5.22 5.39 14.06
C TRP A 133 6.47 6.13 14.59
N SER A 134 7.36 6.58 13.72
CA SER A 134 8.45 7.49 14.11
C SER A 134 7.91 8.88 14.44
N PRO A 135 8.62 9.69 15.26
CA PRO A 135 8.21 11.08 15.51
C PRO A 135 8.00 11.91 14.23
N ILE A 136 8.88 11.73 13.24
CA ILE A 136 8.79 12.42 11.94
C ILE A 136 7.59 11.91 11.14
N GLY A 137 7.37 10.59 11.11
CA GLY A 137 6.22 9.98 10.45
C GLY A 137 4.90 10.48 11.05
N GLN A 138 4.77 10.44 12.37
CA GLN A 138 3.58 10.93 13.08
C GLN A 138 3.37 12.43 12.89
N PHE A 139 4.43 13.24 12.89
CA PHE A 139 4.32 14.66 12.57
C PHE A 139 3.79 14.89 11.14
N SER A 140 4.35 14.15 10.17
CA SER A 140 3.90 14.22 8.78
C SER A 140 2.42 13.82 8.65
N ILE A 141 2.02 12.69 9.23
CA ILE A 141 0.67 12.13 9.12
C ILE A 141 -0.38 13.05 9.77
N ASN A 142 -0.08 13.58 10.96
CA ASN A 142 -1.08 14.30 11.76
C ASN A 142 -1.17 15.79 11.42
N PHE A 143 -0.11 16.40 10.88
CA PHE A 143 -0.06 17.85 10.66
C PHE A 143 0.24 18.26 9.21
N ILE A 144 1.11 17.54 8.49
CA ILE A 144 1.52 17.93 7.13
C ILE A 144 0.56 17.40 6.07
N GLU A 145 0.25 16.10 6.11
CA GLU A 145 -0.63 15.48 5.12
C GLU A 145 -2.03 16.09 5.06
N PRO A 146 -2.70 16.45 6.18
CA PRO A 146 -3.99 17.13 6.15
C PRO A 146 -3.94 18.50 5.44
N ILE A 147 -2.89 19.29 5.65
CA ILE A 147 -2.69 20.58 4.96
C ILE A 147 -2.63 20.38 3.44
N LEU A 148 -2.04 19.26 3.00
CA LEU A 148 -1.89 18.93 1.59
C LEU A 148 -3.07 18.11 1.01
N GLY A 149 -4.10 17.85 1.81
CA GLY A 149 -5.24 17.00 1.41
C GLY A 149 -4.84 15.56 1.09
N SER A 150 -3.78 15.03 1.70
CA SER A 150 -3.33 13.65 1.53
C SER A 150 -3.86 12.76 2.67
N ALA A 151 -4.26 11.54 2.33
CA ALA A 151 -4.66 10.50 3.29
C ALA A 151 -3.64 9.35 3.39
N ALA A 152 -2.52 9.42 2.67
CA ALA A 152 -1.63 8.27 2.44
C ALA A 152 -1.11 7.62 3.72
N GLY A 153 -0.50 8.40 4.61
CA GLY A 153 0.08 7.84 5.84
C GLY A 153 -0.97 7.42 6.86
N ARG A 154 -2.13 8.09 6.90
CA ARG A 154 -3.29 7.67 7.70
C ARG A 154 -3.88 6.34 7.19
N ALA A 155 -4.07 6.22 5.87
CA ALA A 155 -4.52 4.98 5.24
C ALA A 155 -3.54 3.84 5.49
N ALA A 156 -2.24 4.05 5.27
CA ALA A 156 -1.20 3.04 5.54
C ALA A 156 -1.15 2.62 7.02
N THR A 157 -1.32 3.58 7.95
CA THR A 157 -1.42 3.28 9.39
C THR A 157 -2.61 2.37 9.69
N LYS A 158 -3.80 2.72 9.17
CA LYS A 158 -5.02 1.91 9.34
C LYS A 158 -4.88 0.52 8.71
N GLN A 159 -4.29 0.43 7.53
CA GLN A 159 -4.01 -0.85 6.85
C GLN A 159 -3.13 -1.77 7.70
N MET A 160 -2.05 -1.24 8.28
CA MET A 160 -1.19 -2.05 9.15
C MET A 160 -1.92 -2.49 10.42
N LEU A 161 -2.67 -1.60 11.07
CA LEU A 161 -3.47 -1.98 12.25
C LEU A 161 -4.58 -2.99 11.90
N GLY A 162 -5.24 -2.83 10.76
CA GLY A 162 -6.24 -3.76 10.25
C GLY A 162 -5.65 -5.13 9.94
N LEU A 163 -4.59 -5.17 9.12
CA LEU A 163 -3.88 -6.38 8.72
C LEU A 163 -3.40 -7.17 9.94
N PHE A 164 -2.78 -6.50 10.91
CA PHE A 164 -2.27 -7.13 12.13
C PHE A 164 -3.34 -7.39 13.19
N GLN A 165 -4.59 -6.97 12.95
CA GLN A 165 -5.70 -7.03 13.91
C GLN A 165 -5.34 -6.41 15.26
N ALA A 166 -4.69 -5.25 15.22
CA ALA A 166 -4.12 -4.55 16.38
C ALA A 166 -4.73 -3.16 16.57
N GLN A 167 -4.71 -2.66 17.80
CA GLN A 167 -5.15 -1.30 18.16
C GLN A 167 -3.99 -0.29 18.15
N ASN A 168 -2.75 -0.77 18.28
CA ASN A 168 -1.55 0.05 18.26
C ASN A 168 -0.34 -0.73 17.72
N VAL A 169 0.78 -0.03 17.51
CA VAL A 169 1.99 -0.62 16.92
C VAL A 169 2.67 -1.65 17.83
N GLN A 170 2.56 -1.54 19.15
CA GLN A 170 3.12 -2.50 20.09
C GLN A 170 2.39 -3.83 19.99
N GLU A 171 1.07 -3.80 19.95
CA GLU A 171 0.24 -4.98 19.73
C GLU A 171 0.47 -5.57 18.33
N ALA A 172 0.60 -4.74 17.29
CA ALA A 172 0.93 -5.21 15.94
C ALA A 172 2.26 -5.98 15.92
N ARG A 173 3.29 -5.50 16.63
CA ARG A 173 4.56 -6.23 16.77
C ARG A 173 4.39 -7.58 17.47
N GLN A 174 3.59 -7.64 18.54
CA GLN A 174 3.32 -8.88 19.28
C GLN A 174 2.56 -9.89 18.41
N LYS A 175 1.62 -9.43 17.58
CA LYS A 175 0.80 -10.25 16.68
C LYS A 175 1.47 -10.61 15.36
N GLY A 176 2.75 -10.29 15.17
CA GLY A 176 3.44 -10.49 13.89
C GLY A 176 3.38 -11.94 13.40
N ARG A 177 3.63 -12.91 14.28
CA ARG A 177 3.60 -14.34 13.93
C ARG A 177 2.20 -14.82 13.56
N GLU A 178 1.23 -14.46 14.38
CA GLU A 178 -0.18 -14.78 14.13
C GLU A 178 -0.65 -14.21 12.80
N THR A 179 -0.30 -12.95 12.51
CA THR A 179 -0.63 -12.27 11.25
C THR A 179 -0.03 -12.98 10.05
N TYR A 180 1.26 -13.35 10.14
CA TYR A 180 1.96 -14.08 9.10
C TYR A 180 1.27 -15.42 8.81
N ASP A 181 1.08 -16.25 9.84
CA ASP A 181 0.50 -17.59 9.69
C ASP A 181 -0.96 -17.52 9.20
N ARG A 182 -1.77 -16.61 9.75
CA ARG A 182 -3.16 -16.40 9.34
C ARG A 182 -3.26 -15.99 7.88
N HIS A 183 -2.45 -15.05 7.42
CA HIS A 183 -2.47 -14.57 6.04
C HIS A 183 -2.23 -15.70 5.04
N HIS A 184 -1.17 -16.49 5.25
CA HIS A 184 -0.84 -17.62 4.38
C HIS A 184 -1.89 -18.72 4.44
N ARG A 185 -2.43 -19.00 5.63
CA ARG A 185 -3.47 -20.03 5.81
C ARG A 185 -4.75 -19.66 5.08
N VAL A 186 -5.28 -18.45 5.29
CA VAL A 186 -6.54 -17.99 4.70
C VAL A 186 -6.47 -18.03 3.16
N ILE A 187 -5.38 -17.53 2.56
CA ILE A 187 -5.22 -17.56 1.10
C ILE A 187 -5.21 -18.99 0.56
N LYS A 188 -4.50 -19.91 1.24
CA LYS A 188 -4.45 -21.33 0.83
C LYS A 188 -5.80 -22.05 0.98
N GLU A 189 -6.63 -21.61 1.93
CA GLU A 189 -7.97 -22.18 2.15
C GLU A 189 -9.00 -21.65 1.15
N MET A 190 -8.86 -20.40 0.69
CA MET A 190 -9.82 -19.76 -0.21
C MET A 190 -9.65 -20.13 -1.69
N ILE A 191 -8.46 -20.59 -2.10
CA ILE A 191 -8.11 -20.71 -3.52
C ILE A 191 -7.89 -22.19 -3.89
N PRO A 192 -8.49 -22.68 -4.99
CA PRO A 192 -8.14 -23.97 -5.58
C PRO A 192 -6.65 -24.09 -5.87
N LYS A 193 -6.07 -25.28 -5.71
CA LYS A 193 -4.61 -25.48 -5.90
C LYS A 193 -4.15 -25.10 -7.31
N GLU A 194 -5.03 -25.24 -8.29
CA GLU A 194 -4.78 -24.98 -9.71
C GLU A 194 -4.66 -23.47 -10.01
N GLN A 195 -5.25 -22.63 -9.17
CA GLN A 195 -5.20 -21.16 -9.27
C GLN A 195 -4.19 -20.54 -8.30
N LEU A 196 -3.45 -21.34 -7.52
CA LEU A 196 -2.52 -20.85 -6.50
C LEU A 196 -1.10 -21.34 -6.75
N LEU A 197 -0.18 -20.39 -6.97
CA LEU A 197 1.25 -20.62 -6.86
C LEU A 197 1.77 -20.18 -5.50
N VAL A 198 2.30 -21.12 -4.71
CA VAL A 198 3.11 -20.80 -3.53
C VAL A 198 4.56 -20.64 -3.99
N TYR A 199 5.02 -19.40 -4.07
CA TYR A 199 6.35 -19.05 -4.58
C TYR A 199 7.32 -18.80 -3.44
N ARG A 200 8.43 -19.52 -3.33
CA ARG A 200 9.45 -19.21 -2.33
C ARG A 200 10.37 -18.12 -2.86
N LEU A 201 10.59 -17.10 -2.03
CA LEU A 201 11.45 -15.97 -2.40
C LEU A 201 12.82 -16.47 -2.83
N GLY A 202 13.18 -16.22 -4.09
CA GLY A 202 14.44 -16.66 -4.69
C GLY A 202 14.33 -17.82 -5.68
N ASP A 203 13.14 -18.39 -5.89
CA ASP A 203 12.94 -19.53 -6.82
C ASP A 203 13.17 -19.18 -8.31
N GLY A 204 13.36 -17.91 -8.65
CA GLY A 204 13.63 -17.45 -10.02
C GLY A 204 12.41 -17.56 -10.94
N TRP A 205 12.65 -17.77 -12.23
CA TRP A 205 11.61 -17.75 -13.28
C TRP A 205 10.78 -19.04 -13.39
N GLY A 206 11.38 -20.20 -13.12
CA GLY A 206 10.78 -21.50 -13.45
C GLY A 206 9.32 -21.65 -12.96
N PRO A 207 9.06 -21.57 -11.64
CA PRO A 207 7.72 -21.79 -11.10
C PRO A 207 6.68 -20.77 -11.58
N ILE A 208 7.07 -19.49 -11.73
CA ILE A 208 6.13 -18.45 -12.16
C ILE A 208 5.81 -18.55 -13.65
N CYS A 209 6.80 -18.85 -14.49
CA CYS A 209 6.61 -19.02 -15.92
C CYS A 209 5.74 -20.25 -16.23
N GLU A 210 5.99 -21.38 -15.55
CA GLU A 210 5.17 -22.59 -15.66
C GLU A 210 3.73 -22.31 -15.23
N PHE A 211 3.53 -21.74 -14.04
CA PHE A 211 2.20 -21.43 -13.51
C PHE A 211 1.41 -20.47 -14.39
N LEU A 212 2.06 -19.43 -14.94
CA LEU A 212 1.40 -18.42 -15.78
C LEU A 212 1.32 -18.84 -17.26
N GLY A 213 1.96 -19.95 -17.66
CA GLY A 213 1.99 -20.40 -19.06
C GLY A 213 2.78 -19.43 -19.96
N LYS A 214 3.88 -18.88 -19.46
CA LYS A 214 4.73 -17.91 -20.15
C LYS A 214 6.11 -18.50 -20.44
N PRO A 215 6.78 -18.09 -21.54
CA PRO A 215 8.18 -18.47 -21.76
C PRO A 215 9.08 -17.88 -20.66
N VAL A 216 10.16 -18.59 -20.33
CA VAL A 216 11.19 -18.09 -19.42
C VAL A 216 11.98 -16.98 -20.14
N PRO A 217 12.07 -15.75 -19.60
CA PRO A 217 12.89 -14.69 -20.18
C PRO A 217 14.38 -15.02 -20.17
N GLU A 218 15.15 -14.48 -21.12
CA GLU A 218 16.61 -14.66 -21.19
C GLU A 218 17.37 -13.90 -20.08
N GLN A 219 16.72 -12.91 -19.46
CA GLN A 219 17.30 -12.11 -18.38
C GLN A 219 17.17 -12.78 -17.01
N GLU A 220 18.03 -12.40 -16.06
CA GLU A 220 17.91 -12.85 -14.68
C GLU A 220 16.59 -12.39 -14.03
N PHE A 221 16.12 -13.15 -13.03
CA PHE A 221 14.93 -12.77 -12.27
C PHE A 221 15.20 -11.45 -11.54
N PRO A 222 14.29 -10.46 -11.62
CA PRO A 222 14.56 -9.13 -11.10
C PRO A 222 14.78 -9.16 -9.59
N TRP A 223 15.87 -8.54 -9.14
CA TRP A 223 16.14 -8.29 -7.72
C TRP A 223 16.04 -6.80 -7.43
N VAL A 224 14.90 -6.39 -6.86
CA VAL A 224 14.66 -4.99 -6.49
C VAL A 224 14.98 -4.79 -5.02
N ASN A 225 15.91 -3.87 -4.71
CA ASN A 225 16.21 -3.49 -3.32
C ASN A 225 15.09 -2.62 -2.73
N GLU A 226 13.98 -3.27 -2.43
CA GLU A 226 12.74 -2.65 -1.99
C GLU A 226 12.92 -1.84 -0.69
N ALA A 227 13.82 -2.26 0.20
CA ALA A 227 14.11 -1.53 1.44
C ALA A 227 14.84 -0.21 1.20
N ALA A 228 15.83 -0.20 0.32
CA ALA A 228 16.52 1.04 -0.06
C ALA A 228 15.57 1.99 -0.79
N GLU A 229 14.79 1.46 -1.73
CA GLU A 229 13.87 2.26 -2.54
C GLU A 229 12.74 2.86 -1.69
N LEU A 230 12.11 2.06 -0.82
CA LEU A 230 11.07 2.55 0.09
C LEU A 230 11.59 3.68 0.97
N ARG A 231 12.77 3.52 1.58
CA ARG A 231 13.39 4.57 2.42
C ARG A 231 13.66 5.85 1.63
N ARG A 232 14.20 5.72 0.41
CA ARG A 232 14.49 6.86 -0.49
C ARG A 232 13.21 7.61 -0.82
N VAL A 233 12.18 6.89 -1.25
CA VAL A 233 10.90 7.45 -1.68
C VAL A 233 10.15 8.10 -0.51
N ILE A 234 10.05 7.45 0.65
CA ILE A 234 9.41 8.04 1.84
C ILE A 234 10.15 9.31 2.29
N SER A 235 11.48 9.28 2.35
CA SER A 235 12.26 10.44 2.79
C SER A 235 12.10 11.62 1.84
N ALA A 236 12.09 11.36 0.53
CA ALA A 236 11.86 12.38 -0.49
C ALA A 236 10.44 12.97 -0.38
N LYS A 237 9.42 12.11 -0.22
CA LYS A 237 8.02 12.51 -0.02
C LYS A 237 7.86 13.40 1.20
N ILE A 238 8.39 13.01 2.36
CA ILE A 238 8.29 13.80 3.60
C ILE A 238 8.93 15.17 3.42
N LYS A 239 10.15 15.22 2.86
CA LYS A 239 10.86 16.48 2.62
C LYS A 239 10.07 17.42 1.69
N ARG A 240 9.57 16.89 0.57
CA ARG A 240 8.76 17.65 -0.39
C ARG A 240 7.47 18.16 0.26
N ASN A 241 6.76 17.29 0.99
CA ASN A 241 5.51 17.65 1.65
C ASN A 241 5.71 18.75 2.71
N ILE A 242 6.80 18.72 3.47
CA ILE A 242 7.13 19.80 4.43
C ILE A 242 7.35 21.13 3.69
N GLN A 243 8.08 21.11 2.57
CA GLN A 243 8.31 22.31 1.76
C GLN A 243 7.01 22.88 1.18
N GLU A 244 6.14 22.02 0.63
CA GLU A 244 4.84 22.42 0.10
C GLU A 244 3.93 22.96 1.22
N ALA A 245 3.86 22.29 2.37
CA ALA A 245 3.03 22.73 3.49
C ALA A 245 3.52 24.07 4.07
N ALA A 246 4.83 24.30 4.13
CA ALA A 246 5.38 25.60 4.50
C ALA A 246 4.96 26.69 3.51
N GLY A 247 4.99 26.41 2.21
CA GLY A 247 4.51 27.34 1.17
C GLY A 247 3.02 27.68 1.32
N VAL A 248 2.20 26.73 1.77
CA VAL A 248 0.76 26.96 2.05
C VAL A 248 0.56 27.72 3.36
N ALA A 249 1.29 27.40 4.42
CA ALA A 249 1.04 27.93 5.77
C ALA A 249 1.68 29.31 6.04
N LEU A 250 2.88 29.57 5.50
CA LEU A 250 3.64 30.81 5.78
C LEU A 250 2.88 32.11 5.46
N PRO A 251 2.14 32.22 4.33
CA PRO A 251 1.36 33.42 4.05
C PRO A 251 0.29 33.71 5.12
N TRP A 252 -0.36 32.66 5.64
CA TRP A 252 -1.39 32.79 6.67
C TRP A 252 -0.83 33.16 8.03
N VAL A 253 0.33 32.59 8.39
CA VAL A 253 1.05 32.97 9.62
C VAL A 253 1.47 34.45 9.54
N GLY A 254 2.00 34.88 8.41
CA GLY A 254 2.34 36.28 8.17
C GLY A 254 1.13 37.21 8.27
N ALA A 255 0.01 36.84 7.65
CA ALA A 255 -1.24 37.59 7.73
C ALA A 255 -1.78 37.69 9.16
N ALA A 256 -1.81 36.58 9.90
CA ALA A 256 -2.25 36.54 11.29
C ALA A 256 -1.36 37.39 12.21
N ALA A 257 -0.04 37.32 12.02
CA ALA A 257 0.91 38.16 12.76
C ALA A 257 0.69 39.65 12.46
N ALA A 258 0.49 40.03 11.20
CA ALA A 258 0.21 41.41 10.80
C ALA A 258 -1.10 41.93 11.42
N VAL A 259 -2.16 41.11 11.43
CA VAL A 259 -3.42 41.43 12.10
C VAL A 259 -3.22 41.59 13.61
N GLY A 260 -2.49 40.68 14.25
CA GLY A 260 -2.18 40.77 15.69
C GLY A 260 -1.42 42.03 16.06
N VAL A 261 -0.42 42.41 15.26
CA VAL A 261 0.33 43.67 15.42
C VAL A 261 -0.61 44.87 15.23
N GLY A 262 -1.46 44.86 14.20
CA GLY A 262 -2.43 45.92 13.94
C GLY A 262 -3.41 46.12 15.10
N LEU A 263 -4.00 45.03 15.61
CA LEU A 263 -4.89 45.06 16.77
C LEU A 263 -4.17 45.57 18.02
N TRP A 264 -2.94 45.11 18.28
CA TRP A 264 -2.15 45.59 19.41
C TRP A 264 -1.87 47.10 19.31
N MET A 265 -1.56 47.62 18.12
CA MET A 265 -1.36 49.05 17.91
C MET A 265 -2.64 49.87 18.12
N VAL A 266 -3.81 49.31 17.78
CA VAL A 266 -5.11 49.97 17.99
C VAL A 266 -5.50 49.99 19.47
N PHE A 267 -5.34 48.88 20.20
CA PHE A 267 -5.74 48.77 21.61
C PHE A 267 -4.72 49.33 22.61
N LYS A 268 -3.52 49.70 22.17
CA LYS A 268 -2.51 50.37 22.99
C LYS A 268 -2.62 51.90 22.95
N ARG A 269 -3.45 52.47 22.07
CA ARG A 269 -3.83 53.89 22.07
C ARG A 269 -4.99 54.14 23.02
#